data_AF-A0A2R7R658-F1
#
_entry.id   AF-A0A2R7R658-F1
#
_cell.length_a   1.000
_cell.length_b   1.000
_cell.length_c   1.000
_cell.angle_alpha   90.00
_cell.angle_beta   90.00
_cell.angle_gamma   90.00
#
_symmetry.space_group_name_H-M   'P 1'
#
loop_
_entity.id
_entity.type
_entity.pdbx_description
1 polymer ?
#
loop_
_entity_poly.entity_id
_entity_poly.type
_entity_poly.pdbx_seq_one_letter_code
_entity_poly.pdbx_strand_id
1 'polypeptide(L)'
;MNHPELRCDHCQAGFVPTGAQAVLFETSRAKGMRLVMLDCPHCHHGTAVNPSQRGAARTADPTRSLPCPERACTGEACWVDTLQPSVWGCGSCGTTWADRAALDAAIATAIARFPWRAHAYVRPGGHYRAAPSLPARYEADVATEWAA
;
A
#
# COMPACT_ATOMS: atom_id res chain seq x y z
N MET A 1 17.72 -17.26 -17.10
CA MET A 1 17.33 -15.86 -17.42
C MET A 1 16.43 -15.41 -16.28
N ASN A 2 16.88 -14.43 -15.48
CA ASN A 2 16.14 -13.93 -14.33
C ASN A 2 15.01 -13.02 -14.84
N HIS A 3 13.77 -13.49 -14.86
CA HIS A 3 12.62 -12.66 -15.18
C HIS A 3 12.28 -11.78 -13.97
N PRO A 4 12.01 -10.49 -14.16
CA PRO A 4 11.53 -9.64 -13.06
C PRO A 4 10.17 -10.17 -12.58
N GLU A 5 9.99 -10.33 -11.27
CA GLU A 5 8.67 -10.58 -10.69
C GLU A 5 7.79 -9.36 -10.94
N LEU A 6 6.80 -9.51 -11.81
CA LEU A 6 5.78 -8.50 -12.06
C LEU A 6 4.70 -8.60 -10.98
N ARG A 7 4.04 -7.48 -10.70
CA ARG A 7 2.90 -7.45 -9.76
C ARG A 7 1.64 -7.06 -10.50
N CYS A 8 0.55 -7.72 -10.17
CA CYS A 8 -0.77 -7.35 -10.65
C CYS A 8 -1.33 -6.18 -9.84
N ASP A 9 -1.81 -5.13 -10.50
CA ASP A 9 -2.40 -3.96 -9.83
C ASP A 9 -3.71 -4.31 -9.10
N HIS A 10 -4.41 -5.37 -9.53
CA HIS A 10 -5.67 -5.80 -8.94
C HIS A 10 -5.48 -6.69 -7.69
N CYS A 11 -4.78 -7.83 -7.83
CA CYS A 11 -4.62 -8.78 -6.72
C CYS A 11 -3.27 -8.70 -6.00
N GLN A 12 -2.33 -7.88 -6.49
CA GLN A 12 -1.00 -7.66 -5.92
C GLN A 12 -0.09 -8.91 -5.90
N ALA A 13 -0.54 -10.02 -6.47
CA ALA A 13 0.24 -11.24 -6.59
C ALA A 13 1.42 -11.04 -7.53
N GLY A 14 2.58 -11.55 -7.11
CA GLY A 14 3.75 -11.68 -7.97
C GLY A 14 3.50 -12.72 -9.05
N PHE A 15 3.91 -12.44 -10.28
CA PHE A 15 3.87 -13.41 -11.36
C PHE A 15 4.99 -13.18 -12.37
N VAL A 16 5.31 -14.26 -13.08
CA VAL A 16 6.19 -14.24 -14.25
C VAL A 16 5.31 -14.48 -15.47
N PRO A 17 5.32 -13.59 -16.48
CA PRO A 17 4.61 -13.83 -17.73
C PRO A 17 5.10 -15.12 -18.38
N THR A 18 4.18 -15.90 -18.94
CA THR A 18 4.50 -17.15 -19.66
C THR A 18 3.88 -17.14 -21.05
N GLY A 19 4.36 -18.03 -21.93
CA GLY A 19 3.81 -18.20 -23.27
C GLY A 19 3.74 -16.91 -24.09
N ALA A 20 2.57 -16.62 -24.67
CA ALA A 20 2.35 -15.43 -25.50
C ALA A 20 2.60 -14.11 -24.74
N GLN A 21 2.28 -14.06 -23.44
CA GLN A 21 2.49 -12.87 -22.61
C GLN A 21 3.99 -12.59 -22.38
N ALA A 22 4.81 -13.63 -22.28
CA ALA A 22 6.27 -13.47 -22.19
C ALA A 22 6.85 -12.88 -23.49
N VAL A 23 6.40 -13.38 -24.65
CA VAL A 23 6.82 -12.87 -25.95
C VAL A 23 6.39 -11.42 -26.13
N LEU A 24 5.16 -11.09 -25.73
CA LEU A 24 4.64 -9.72 -25.75
C LEU A 24 5.48 -8.79 -24.86
N PHE A 25 5.75 -9.18 -23.61
CA PHE A 25 6.54 -8.40 -22.66
C PHE A 25 7.95 -8.12 -23.19
N GLU A 26 8.63 -9.14 -23.73
CA GLU A 26 9.98 -9.00 -24.30
C GLU A 26 10.01 -8.15 -25.56
N THR A 27 9.03 -8.30 -26.44
CA THR A 27 8.90 -7.48 -27.65
C THR A 27 8.65 -6.02 -27.30
N SER A 28 7.76 -5.76 -26.35
CA SER A 28 7.48 -4.41 -25.86
C SER A 28 8.71 -3.78 -25.19
N ARG A 29 9.50 -4.56 -24.45
CA ARG A 29 10.77 -4.13 -23.87
C ARG A 29 11.79 -3.74 -24.95
N ALA A 30 11.97 -4.60 -25.96
CA ALA A 30 12.88 -4.33 -27.07
C ALA A 30 12.51 -3.08 -27.87
N LYS A 31 11.20 -2.77 -27.95
CA LYS A 31 10.67 -1.55 -28.58
C LYS A 31 10.73 -0.30 -27.69
N GLY A 32 11.26 -0.40 -26.46
CA GLY A 32 11.32 0.72 -25.53
C GLY A 32 9.95 1.21 -25.03
N MET A 33 8.93 0.35 -25.09
CA MET A 33 7.60 0.69 -24.59
C MET A 33 7.63 0.86 -23.06
N ARG A 34 6.81 1.77 -22.56
CA ARG A 34 6.69 2.06 -21.11
C ARG A 34 5.46 1.44 -20.46
N LEU A 35 4.60 0.81 -21.26
CA LEU A 35 3.37 0.16 -20.80
C LEU A 35 3.05 -1.02 -21.71
N VAL A 36 2.70 -2.14 -21.12
CA VAL A 36 2.11 -3.30 -21.79
C VAL A 36 1.04 -3.90 -20.86
N MET A 37 -0.10 -4.28 -21.42
CA MET A 37 -1.18 -4.92 -20.69
C MET A 37 -0.96 -6.43 -20.68
N LEU A 38 -0.92 -7.02 -19.48
CA LEU A 38 -0.80 -8.45 -19.28
C LEU A 38 -1.97 -8.96 -18.41
N ASP A 39 -2.43 -10.18 -18.64
CA ASP A 39 -3.40 -10.86 -17.81
C ASP A 39 -2.72 -11.51 -16.61
N CYS A 40 -3.22 -11.21 -15.42
CA CYS A 40 -2.77 -11.84 -14.19
C CYS A 40 -3.19 -13.31 -14.14
N PRO A 41 -2.29 -14.27 -13.90
CA PRO A 41 -2.66 -15.69 -13.80
C PRO A 41 -3.46 -16.02 -12.53
N HIS A 42 -3.46 -15.14 -11.53
CA HIS A 42 -4.12 -15.36 -10.24
C HIS A 42 -5.54 -14.82 -10.18
N CYS A 43 -5.81 -13.68 -10.81
CA CYS A 43 -7.14 -13.04 -10.77
C CYS A 43 -7.75 -12.79 -12.15
N HIS A 44 -7.04 -13.16 -13.23
CA HIS A 44 -7.47 -13.02 -14.63
C HIS A 44 -7.83 -11.59 -15.08
N HIS A 45 -7.48 -10.57 -14.28
CA HIS A 45 -7.61 -9.17 -14.67
C HIS A 45 -6.38 -8.70 -15.45
N GLY A 46 -6.62 -7.81 -16.41
CA GLY A 46 -5.56 -7.09 -17.11
C GLY A 46 -4.84 -6.13 -16.16
N THR A 47 -3.51 -6.15 -16.19
CA THR A 47 -2.62 -5.30 -15.40
C THR A 47 -1.63 -4.58 -16.31
N ALA A 48 -1.41 -3.30 -16.04
CA ALA A 48 -0.48 -2.49 -16.80
C ALA A 48 0.93 -2.65 -16.20
N VAL A 49 1.88 -3.15 -16.98
CA VAL A 49 3.27 -3.30 -16.52
C VAL A 49 4.20 -2.47 -17.40
N ASN A 50 5.29 -1.95 -16.82
CA ASN A 50 6.33 -1.26 -17.56
C ASN A 50 7.43 -2.26 -17.96
N PRO A 51 7.53 -2.66 -19.24
CA PRO A 51 8.48 -3.69 -19.67
C PRO A 51 9.93 -3.16 -19.70
N SER A 52 10.13 -1.84 -19.68
CA SER A 52 11.45 -1.21 -19.64
C SER A 52 12.00 -1.04 -18.22
N GLN A 53 11.22 -1.38 -17.20
CA GLN A 53 11.66 -1.28 -15.81
C GLN A 53 12.66 -2.41 -15.52
N ARG A 54 13.97 -2.09 -15.61
CA ARG A 54 15.05 -2.98 -15.11
C ARG A 54 14.87 -3.11 -13.61
N GLY A 55 14.91 -4.35 -13.10
CA GLY A 55 14.67 -4.69 -11.70
C GLY A 55 15.33 -3.73 -10.72
N ALA A 56 14.57 -2.77 -10.25
CA ALA A 56 14.50 -2.41 -8.85
C ALA A 56 13.14 -2.93 -8.44
N ALA A 57 13.11 -3.89 -7.51
CA ALA A 57 11.89 -4.16 -6.77
C ALA A 57 11.35 -2.79 -6.36
N ARG A 58 10.15 -2.41 -6.83
CA ARG A 58 9.47 -1.28 -6.21
C ARG A 58 9.29 -1.72 -4.77
N THR A 59 10.10 -1.19 -3.87
CA THR A 59 9.73 -1.11 -2.46
C THR A 59 8.65 -0.03 -2.37
N ALA A 60 7.54 -0.22 -3.08
CA ALA A 60 6.28 0.10 -2.44
C ALA A 60 6.32 -0.81 -1.21
N ASP A 61 6.39 -0.24 -0.01
CA ASP A 61 6.02 -1.02 1.16
C ASP A 61 4.62 -1.55 0.82
N PRO A 62 4.45 -2.86 0.54
CA PRO A 62 3.21 -3.41 0.02
C PRO A 62 2.11 -3.42 1.10
N THR A 63 2.37 -2.75 2.21
CA THR A 63 1.38 -2.42 3.21
C THR A 63 0.30 -1.58 2.59
N ARG A 64 -0.85 -2.26 2.44
CA ARG A 64 -2.17 -1.66 2.35
C ARG A 64 -2.23 -0.42 3.23
N SER A 65 -2.95 0.58 2.74
CA SER A 65 -3.39 1.71 3.55
C SER A 65 -3.92 1.20 4.89
N LEU A 66 -3.65 1.97 5.94
CA LEU A 66 -4.16 1.67 7.27
C LEU A 66 -4.86 2.90 7.83
N PRO A 67 -5.79 2.72 8.78
CA PRO A 67 -6.47 3.84 9.41
C PRO A 67 -5.48 4.89 9.93
N CYS A 68 -5.79 6.16 9.73
CA CYS A 68 -4.94 7.26 10.15
C CYS A 68 -4.87 7.32 11.68
N PRO A 69 -3.67 7.43 12.29
CA PRO A 69 -3.55 7.58 13.73
C PRO A 69 -3.89 8.99 14.23
N GLU A 70 -4.04 9.96 13.31
CA GLU A 70 -4.29 11.35 13.68
C GLU A 70 -5.65 11.52 14.37
N ARG A 71 -5.70 12.44 15.33
CA ARG A 71 -6.91 12.71 16.13
C ARG A 71 -8.07 13.08 15.21
N ALA A 72 -9.22 12.47 15.46
CA ALA A 72 -10.47 12.70 14.75
C ALA A 72 -10.38 12.54 13.22
N CYS A 73 -9.40 11.78 12.73
CA CYS A 73 -9.25 11.47 11.31
C CYS A 73 -9.73 10.04 11.02
N THR A 74 -10.69 9.91 10.11
CA THR A 74 -11.19 8.62 9.60
C THR A 74 -10.52 8.20 8.29
N GLY A 75 -9.58 9.00 7.79
CA GLY A 75 -8.83 8.71 6.56
C GLY A 75 -7.87 7.55 6.71
N GLU A 76 -7.19 7.24 5.61
CA GLU A 76 -6.16 6.20 5.57
C GLU A 76 -4.77 6.82 5.38
N ALA A 77 -3.77 6.26 6.06
CA ALA A 77 -2.36 6.50 5.82
C ALA A 77 -1.83 5.47 4.81
N CYS A 78 -1.19 5.93 3.75
CA CYS A 78 -0.56 5.11 2.72
C CYS A 78 0.85 5.60 2.41
N TRP A 79 1.65 4.76 1.76
CA TRP A 79 2.95 5.17 1.23
C TRP A 79 2.76 6.03 -0.02
N VAL A 80 3.36 7.22 -0.02
CA VAL A 80 3.29 8.21 -1.10
C VAL A 80 4.66 8.29 -1.77
N ASP A 81 4.80 7.57 -2.89
CA ASP A 81 6.05 7.50 -3.68
C ASP A 81 6.20 8.63 -4.71
N THR A 82 5.17 9.47 -4.88
CA THR A 82 5.16 10.62 -5.79
C THR A 82 5.77 11.88 -5.20
N LEU A 83 6.00 11.91 -3.88
CA LEU A 83 6.67 13.02 -3.19
C LEU A 83 8.18 12.76 -3.07
N GLN A 84 8.96 13.84 -3.00
CA GLN A 84 10.41 13.82 -2.77
C GLN A 84 10.74 14.67 -1.52
N PRO A 85 11.17 14.06 -0.40
CA PRO A 85 11.31 12.62 -0.17
C PRO A 85 9.95 11.90 -0.16
N SER A 86 9.95 10.60 -0.45
CA SER A 86 8.77 9.76 -0.30
C SER A 86 8.45 9.59 1.18
N VAL A 87 7.15 9.55 1.50
CA VAL A 87 6.67 9.56 2.89
C VAL A 87 5.45 8.67 3.04
N TRP A 88 5.13 8.30 4.27
CA TRP A 88 3.76 7.91 4.62
C TRP A 88 2.90 9.17 4.72
N GLY A 89 1.67 9.13 4.21
CA GLY A 89 0.79 10.29 4.25
C GLY A 89 -0.67 9.89 4.31
N CYS A 90 -1.48 10.73 4.94
CA CYS A 90 -2.93 10.60 4.94
C CYS A 90 -3.58 11.58 3.97
N GLY A 91 -4.36 11.07 3.02
CA GLY A 91 -5.06 11.88 2.03
C GLY A 91 -6.20 12.74 2.59
N SER A 92 -6.68 12.46 3.81
CA SER A 92 -7.81 13.18 4.42
C SER A 92 -7.36 14.35 5.29
N CYS A 93 -6.36 14.15 6.16
CA CYS A 93 -5.88 15.19 7.09
C CYS A 93 -4.56 15.84 6.66
N GLY A 94 -3.85 15.27 5.69
CA GLY A 94 -2.58 15.80 5.20
C GLY A 94 -1.36 15.51 6.09
N THR A 95 -1.54 14.89 7.26
CA THR A 95 -0.41 14.48 8.11
C THR A 95 0.49 13.51 7.36
N THR A 96 1.81 13.68 7.52
CA THR A 96 2.84 12.83 6.93
C THR A 96 3.79 12.28 7.99
N TRP A 97 4.37 11.13 7.69
CA TRP A 97 5.39 10.46 8.49
C TRP A 97 6.57 10.08 7.59
N ALA A 98 7.78 10.39 8.03
CA ALA A 98 8.97 10.24 7.19
C ALA A 98 9.23 8.78 6.78
N ASP A 99 8.93 7.82 7.66
CA ASP A 99 9.13 6.41 7.44
C ASP A 99 8.09 5.57 8.20
N ARG A 100 8.19 4.24 8.06
CA ARG A 100 7.31 3.30 8.73
C ARG A 100 7.42 3.35 10.26
N ALA A 101 8.61 3.58 10.80
CA ALA A 101 8.81 3.61 12.25
C ALA A 101 8.12 4.83 12.87
N ALA A 102 8.16 5.99 12.18
CA ALA A 102 7.45 7.20 12.58
C ALA A 102 5.93 7.00 12.57
N LEU A 103 5.39 6.31 11.55
CA LEU A 103 3.96 5.97 11.50
C LEU A 103 3.56 4.99 12.62
N ASP A 104 4.34 3.93 12.85
CA ASP A 104 4.08 2.97 13.93
C ASP A 104 4.11 3.64 15.32
N ALA A 105 5.03 4.58 15.55
CA ALA A 105 5.09 5.36 16.79
C ALA A 105 3.86 6.28 16.96
N ALA A 106 3.37 6.87 15.88
CA ALA A 106 2.14 7.66 15.90
C ALA A 106 0.92 6.78 16.23
N ILE A 107 0.83 5.58 15.67
CA ILE A 107 -0.24 4.61 15.99
C ILE A 107 -0.17 4.19 17.47
N ALA A 108 1.02 3.87 17.98
CA ALA A 108 1.20 3.53 19.38
C ALA A 108 0.75 4.68 20.31
N THR A 109 1.09 5.93 19.95
CA THR A 109 0.67 7.13 20.68
C THR A 109 -0.85 7.30 20.65
N ALA A 110 -1.47 7.10 19.48
CA ALA A 110 -2.92 7.19 19.32
C ALA A 110 -3.66 6.12 20.14
N ILE A 111 -3.15 4.88 20.18
CA ILE A 111 -3.70 3.80 21.01
C ILE A 111 -3.50 4.10 22.50
N ALA A 112 -2.34 4.63 22.91
CA ALA A 112 -2.11 5.00 24.31
C ALA A 112 -3.08 6.09 24.78
N ARG A 113 -3.41 7.05 23.90
CA ARG A 113 -4.38 8.11 24.19
C ARG A 113 -5.83 7.64 24.11
N PHE A 114 -6.15 6.81 23.12
CA PHE A 114 -7.49 6.30 22.83
C PHE A 114 -7.43 4.77 22.67
N PRO A 115 -7.49 3.99 23.77
CA PRO A 115 -7.26 2.54 23.72
C PRO A 115 -8.13 1.77 22.73
N TRP A 116 -9.36 2.23 22.47
CA TRP A 116 -10.27 1.63 21.49
C TRP A 116 -9.73 1.70 20.04
N ARG A 117 -8.80 2.63 19.73
CA ARG A 117 -8.12 2.66 18.42
C ARG A 117 -7.35 1.39 18.12
N ALA A 118 -6.98 0.59 19.12
CA ALA A 118 -6.33 -0.69 18.89
C ALA A 118 -7.14 -1.62 17.98
N HIS A 119 -8.48 -1.50 17.95
CA HIS A 119 -9.34 -2.28 17.06
C HIS A 119 -9.10 -2.03 15.57
N ALA A 120 -8.52 -0.89 15.21
CA ALA A 120 -8.19 -0.55 13.82
C ALA A 120 -6.89 -1.20 13.32
N TYR A 121 -6.11 -1.82 14.21
CA TYR A 121 -4.78 -2.30 13.88
C TYR A 121 -4.51 -3.72 14.38
N VAL A 122 -3.66 -4.43 13.64
CA VAL A 122 -3.04 -5.69 14.06
C VAL A 122 -1.52 -5.55 13.97
N ARG A 123 -0.77 -6.25 14.82
CA ARG A 123 0.69 -6.14 14.86
C ARG A 123 1.44 -7.48 14.66
N PRO A 124 1.25 -8.18 13.53
CA PRO A 124 2.01 -9.38 13.22
C PRO A 124 3.44 -8.99 12.80
N GLY A 125 4.45 -9.48 13.52
CA GLY A 125 5.85 -9.30 13.14
C GLY A 125 6.42 -7.88 13.36
N GLY A 126 5.87 -7.11 14.31
CA GLY A 126 6.51 -5.90 14.84
C GLY A 126 6.01 -4.55 14.32
N HIS A 127 5.28 -4.53 13.19
CA HIS A 127 4.70 -3.32 12.60
C HIS A 127 3.17 -3.35 12.60
N TYR A 128 2.53 -2.18 12.71
CA TYR A 128 1.07 -2.10 12.65
C TYR A 128 0.58 -2.28 11.22
N ARG A 129 -0.49 -3.05 11.05
CA ARG A 129 -1.24 -3.20 9.80
C ARG A 129 -2.69 -2.88 10.07
N ALA A 130 -3.45 -2.52 9.04
CA ALA A 130 -4.90 -2.41 9.14
C ALA A 130 -5.50 -3.73 9.68
N ALA A 131 -6.45 -3.62 10.60
CA ALA A 131 -7.29 -4.75 10.95
C ALA A 131 -8.09 -5.23 9.72
N PRO A 132 -8.49 -6.52 9.66
CA PRO A 132 -9.28 -7.04 8.54
C PRO A 132 -10.61 -6.32 8.32
N SER A 133 -11.19 -5.78 9.40
CA SER A 133 -12.39 -4.96 9.37
C SER A 133 -12.34 -3.95 10.51
N LEU A 134 -12.97 -2.79 10.29
CA LEU A 134 -13.18 -1.80 11.33
C LEU A 134 -14.49 -2.06 12.08
N PRO A 135 -14.57 -1.73 13.38
CA PRO A 135 -15.83 -1.72 14.10
C PRO A 135 -16.86 -0.80 13.41
N ALA A 136 -18.15 -1.18 13.42
CA ALA A 136 -19.21 -0.38 12.81
C ALA A 136 -19.30 1.06 13.37
N ARG A 137 -18.92 1.24 14.63
CA ARG A 137 -18.91 2.54 15.31
C ARG A 137 -17.59 3.30 15.18
N TYR A 138 -16.61 2.79 14.42
CA TYR A 138 -15.26 3.35 14.38
C TYR A 138 -15.26 4.84 14.05
N GLU A 139 -15.98 5.26 13.01
CA GLU A 139 -16.07 6.67 12.63
C GLU A 139 -16.71 7.54 13.72
N ALA A 140 -17.75 7.03 14.39
CA ALA A 140 -18.41 7.73 15.49
C ALA A 140 -17.48 7.87 16.70
N ASP A 141 -16.75 6.80 17.06
CA ASP A 141 -15.76 6.81 18.14
C ASP A 141 -14.63 7.81 17.83
N VAL A 142 -14.13 7.84 16.59
CA VAL A 142 -13.13 8.83 16.12
C VAL A 142 -13.64 10.26 16.25
N ALA A 143 -14.90 10.53 15.93
CA ALA A 143 -15.48 11.87 16.05
C ALA A 143 -15.52 12.38 17.50
N THR A 144 -15.59 11.48 18.51
CA THR A 144 -15.60 11.86 19.92
C THR A 144 -14.26 12.38 20.43
N GLU A 145 -13.17 12.16 19.70
CA GLU A 145 -11.83 12.47 20.18
C GLU A 145 -11.59 13.96 20.39
N TRP A 146 -12.35 14.84 19.72
CA TRP A 146 -12.32 16.29 19.97
C TRP A 146 -12.88 16.68 21.34
N ALA A 147 -13.79 15.87 21.88
CA ALA A 147 -14.41 16.10 23.18
C ALA A 147 -13.58 15.56 24.36
N ALA A 148 -12.50 14.81 24.07
CA ALA A 148 -11.61 14.16 25.04
C ALA A 148 -10.26 14.88 25.21
#